data_AF-A0A966DGU3-F1
#
_entry.id   AF-A0A966DGU3-F1
#
_cell.length_a   1.000
_cell.length_b   1.000
_cell.length_c   1.000
_cell.angle_alpha   90.00
_cell.angle_beta   90.00
_cell.angle_gamma   90.00
#
_symmetry.space_group_name_H-M   'P 1'
#
loop_
_entity.id
_entity.type
_entity.pdbx_description
1 polymer ?
#
loop_
_entity_poly.entity_id
_entity_poly.type
_entity_poly.pdbx_seq_one_letter_code
_entity_poly.pdbx_strand_id
1 'polypeptide(L)'
;EVDRILETIKLCIIDLQKYNEGPVLLSNLGASLKEKGFDYKEYGFEKLSHLLKEYENSLRIEYTYENQYAPPVCSVSLNSHSAANNDQSTVSGYYHPNEKPSLFTWAFLGVIDRFFDDLSTMALPEIWSFADSSKNSILKNYLSYTFLKLNAEKKIVVVDGYAAFNTGLVDKLYRPIFALFSTYKKDKYMQQNGGWEWGYRSFCVSGEGDGKLITRNFQKIPERASYLNYDRYQEFIYDFRKGQPVIDAGHIIIANLPRLPRKMIDECISVNNSLENFKFPDGRLNYAKLKVEVDHNDQILKRMYNTLKIAVEDAFNKVQWDYRMAIPIYYPKNDSISMLLPLALSDEKINLALVCEWQPKSGRYQAHTILPLDMAYKCARLINRLDSAWLSPNEIELFNTDESEMGIDD
;
A
#
# COMPACT_ATOMS: atom_id res chain seq x y z
N GLU A 1 12.50 27.19 24.97
CA GLU A 1 12.62 25.79 24.53
C GLU A 1 12.47 25.67 23.02
N VAL A 2 11.40 26.26 22.46
CA VAL A 2 11.15 26.39 21.00
C VAL A 2 12.34 26.93 20.21
N ASP A 3 13.05 27.95 20.72
CA ASP A 3 14.23 28.52 20.05
C ASP A 3 15.43 27.55 19.99
N ARG A 4 15.62 26.71 21.01
CA ARG A 4 16.73 25.73 21.05
C ARG A 4 16.52 24.59 20.06
N ILE A 5 15.27 24.16 19.86
CA ILE A 5 14.91 23.11 18.89
C ILE A 5 15.25 23.59 17.47
N LEU A 6 14.77 24.77 17.12
CA LEU A 6 15.04 25.37 15.81
C LEU A 6 16.53 25.63 15.60
N GLU A 7 17.24 26.14 16.61
CA GLU A 7 18.69 26.37 16.54
C GLU A 7 19.48 25.07 16.32
N THR A 8 19.10 23.99 17.01
CA THR A 8 19.71 22.66 16.80
C THR A 8 19.48 22.15 15.39
N ILE A 9 18.26 22.30 14.86
CA ILE A 9 17.91 21.92 13.49
C ILE A 9 18.71 22.77 12.47
N LYS A 10 18.80 24.08 12.68
CA LYS A 10 19.58 24.99 11.83
C LYS A 10 21.06 24.61 11.79
N LEU A 11 21.66 24.32 12.96
CA LEU A 11 23.06 23.88 13.04
C LEU A 11 23.30 22.56 12.30
N CYS A 12 22.39 21.58 12.42
CA CYS A 12 22.50 20.33 11.67
C CYS A 12 22.38 20.54 10.16
N ILE A 13 21.48 21.41 9.71
CA ILE A 13 21.34 21.76 8.29
C ILE A 13 22.64 22.41 7.79
N ILE A 14 23.18 23.40 8.52
CA ILE A 14 24.43 24.09 8.17
C ILE A 14 25.62 23.12 8.13
N ASP A 15 25.72 22.21 9.12
CA ASP A 15 26.78 21.19 9.16
C ASP A 15 26.72 20.24 7.95
N LEU A 16 25.51 19.83 7.54
CA LEU A 16 25.28 18.96 6.39
C LEU A 16 25.49 19.69 5.05
N GLN A 17 25.41 21.03 5.03
CA GLN A 17 25.63 21.87 3.84
C GLN A 17 27.08 22.34 3.66
N LYS A 18 28.02 21.97 4.55
CA LYS A 18 29.43 22.43 4.54
C LYS A 18 30.19 22.25 3.21
N TYR A 19 29.69 21.40 2.30
CA TYR A 19 30.29 21.14 0.99
C TYR A 19 29.37 21.43 -0.20
N ASN A 20 28.10 21.79 0.04
CA ASN A 20 27.11 22.10 -1.00
C ASN A 20 25.91 22.85 -0.38
N GLU A 21 25.56 24.02 -0.91
CA GLU A 21 24.43 24.87 -0.41
C GLU A 21 23.04 24.32 -0.78
N GLY A 22 22.97 23.11 -1.34
CA GLY A 22 21.73 22.45 -1.72
C GLY A 22 20.86 22.01 -0.54
N PRO A 23 19.60 21.63 -0.81
CA PRO A 23 18.67 21.16 0.21
C PRO A 23 19.15 19.83 0.81
N VAL A 24 18.98 19.67 2.12
CA VAL A 24 19.44 18.51 2.89
C VAL A 24 18.35 17.45 2.95
N LEU A 25 18.64 16.21 2.56
CA LEU A 25 17.67 15.12 2.68
C LEU A 25 17.16 14.96 4.12
N LEU A 26 15.85 14.78 4.30
CA LEU A 26 15.21 14.61 5.60
C LEU A 26 15.77 13.41 6.38
N SER A 27 16.17 12.36 5.66
CA SER A 27 16.86 11.18 6.22
C SER A 27 18.21 11.56 6.83
N ASN A 28 19.01 12.37 6.14
CA ASN A 28 20.33 12.83 6.62
C ASN A 28 20.18 13.80 7.80
N LEU A 29 19.19 14.70 7.74
CA LEU A 29 18.86 15.59 8.84
C LEU A 29 18.43 14.81 10.09
N GLY A 30 17.57 13.79 9.92
CA GLY A 30 17.14 12.92 11.02
C GLY A 30 18.28 12.14 11.66
N ALA A 31 19.21 11.61 10.86
CA ALA A 31 20.41 10.94 11.36
C ALA A 31 21.30 11.91 12.17
N SER A 32 21.56 13.10 11.63
CA SER A 32 22.41 14.11 12.30
C SER A 32 21.79 14.65 13.60
N LEU A 33 20.47 14.85 13.63
CA LEU A 33 19.75 15.23 14.85
C LEU A 33 19.85 14.13 15.92
N LYS A 34 19.69 12.87 15.53
CA LYS A 34 19.80 11.74 16.45
C LYS A 34 21.21 11.59 17.04
N GLU A 35 22.26 11.81 16.25
CA GLU A 35 23.65 11.83 16.73
C GLU A 35 23.91 12.94 17.77
N LYS A 36 23.19 14.07 17.66
CA LYS A 36 23.23 15.15 18.66
C LYS A 36 22.26 14.94 19.82
N GLY A 37 21.66 13.75 19.95
CA GLY A 37 20.76 13.38 21.04
C GLY A 37 19.37 14.00 20.96
N PHE A 38 18.94 14.43 19.77
CA PHE A 38 17.63 15.04 19.56
C PHE A 38 16.60 13.98 19.11
N ASP A 39 15.52 13.80 19.89
CA ASP A 39 14.37 12.97 19.54
C ASP A 39 13.09 13.80 19.42
N TYR A 40 12.52 13.88 18.22
CA TYR A 40 11.30 14.63 17.94
C TYR A 40 10.05 14.02 18.62
N LYS A 41 10.09 12.74 19.03
CA LYS A 41 8.99 12.09 19.76
C LYS A 41 8.84 12.62 21.19
N GLU A 42 9.94 13.04 21.82
CA GLU A 42 9.90 13.67 23.16
C GLU A 42 9.12 15.00 23.14
N TYR A 43 9.00 15.61 21.96
CA TYR A 43 8.24 16.83 21.73
C TYR A 43 6.81 16.58 21.19
N GLY A 44 6.34 15.32 21.19
CA GLY A 44 4.97 14.96 20.83
C GLY A 44 4.72 14.75 19.33
N PHE A 45 5.77 14.69 18.50
CA PHE A 45 5.64 14.50 17.06
C PHE A 45 5.91 13.04 16.66
N GLU A 46 4.99 12.45 15.89
CA GLU A 46 5.17 11.07 15.39
C GLU A 46 6.25 10.95 14.30
N LYS A 47 6.51 12.04 13.57
CA LYS A 47 7.49 12.10 12.48
C LYS A 47 8.28 13.40 12.55
N LEU A 48 9.56 13.35 12.18
CA LEU A 48 10.41 14.54 12.07
C LEU A 48 9.83 15.57 11.09
N SER A 49 9.20 15.12 10.00
CA SER A 49 8.53 16.01 9.06
C SER A 49 7.37 16.79 9.70
N HIS A 50 6.68 16.24 10.70
CA HIS A 50 5.62 16.96 11.41
C HIS A 50 6.19 18.06 12.30
N LEU A 51 7.30 17.77 13.00
CA LEU A 51 8.01 18.78 13.78
C LEU A 51 8.54 19.92 12.90
N LEU A 52 9.11 19.60 11.73
CA LEU A 52 9.68 20.61 10.85
C LEU A 52 8.62 21.55 10.24
N LYS A 53 7.37 21.07 10.09
CA LYS A 53 6.24 21.88 9.64
C LYS A 53 5.91 23.03 10.60
N GLU A 54 6.13 22.87 11.90
CA GLU A 54 5.96 23.95 12.88
C GLU A 54 6.94 25.11 12.67
N TYR A 55 8.00 24.91 11.89
CA TYR A 55 9.05 25.88 11.62
C TYR A 55 9.14 26.32 10.15
N GLU A 56 8.06 26.16 9.36
CA GLU A 56 7.98 26.56 7.94
C GLU A 56 8.37 28.04 7.67
N ASN A 57 8.25 28.91 8.68
CA ASN A 57 8.69 30.30 8.60
C ASN A 57 10.23 30.44 8.52
N SER A 58 11.00 29.47 9.01
CA SER A 58 12.47 29.45 9.01
C SER A 58 13.07 28.38 8.09
N LEU A 59 12.31 27.34 7.76
CA LEU A 59 12.75 26.17 7.01
C LEU A 59 11.88 26.00 5.76
N ARG A 60 12.51 25.68 4.64
CA ARG A 60 11.84 25.27 3.40
C ARG A 60 11.90 23.76 3.27
N ILE A 61 10.73 23.12 3.22
CA ILE A 61 10.59 21.68 3.02
C ILE A 61 10.16 21.43 1.57
N GLU A 62 10.94 20.65 0.84
CA GLU A 62 10.70 20.30 -0.55
C GLU A 62 10.52 18.80 -0.71
N TYR A 63 9.56 18.39 -1.52
CA TYR A 63 9.35 17.00 -1.89
C TYR A 63 9.72 16.84 -3.36
N THR A 64 10.80 16.10 -3.61
CA THR A 64 11.28 15.80 -4.95
C THR A 64 10.86 14.38 -5.35
N TYR A 65 10.47 14.22 -6.61
CA TYR A 65 10.03 12.94 -7.16
C TYR A 65 11.03 12.55 -8.23
N GLU A 66 11.86 11.53 -7.96
CA GLU A 66 12.82 11.02 -8.94
C GLU A 66 12.10 10.50 -10.20
N ASN A 67 10.90 9.97 -10.02
CA ASN A 67 9.96 9.66 -11.07
C ASN A 67 8.54 9.52 -10.48
N GLN A 68 7.55 9.34 -11.35
CA GLN A 68 6.13 9.24 -11.01
C GLN A 68 5.71 8.02 -10.17
N TYR A 69 6.65 7.14 -9.80
CA TYR A 69 6.41 5.90 -9.06
C TYR A 69 7.28 5.74 -7.82
N ALA A 70 8.20 6.68 -7.55
CA ALA A 70 9.01 6.71 -6.35
C ALA A 70 8.33 7.59 -5.27
N PRO A 71 8.44 7.23 -3.98
CA PRO A 71 7.91 8.03 -2.89
C PRO A 71 8.67 9.36 -2.86
N PRO A 72 8.00 10.46 -2.47
CA PRO A 72 8.62 11.75 -2.48
C PRO A 72 9.82 11.79 -1.54
N VAL A 73 10.98 12.10 -2.10
CA VAL A 73 12.20 12.35 -1.36
C VAL A 73 12.07 13.74 -0.74
N CYS A 74 11.93 13.76 0.59
CA CYS A 74 11.82 15.00 1.34
C CYS A 74 13.21 15.59 1.61
N SER A 75 13.37 16.87 1.34
CA SER A 75 14.58 17.64 1.61
C SER A 75 14.25 18.97 2.28
N VAL A 76 15.13 19.47 3.14
CA VAL A 76 14.93 20.66 3.97
C VAL A 76 16.10 21.63 3.79
N SER A 77 15.81 22.92 3.69
CA SER A 77 16.79 24.00 3.60
C SER A 77 16.40 25.19 4.47
N LEU A 78 17.34 26.10 4.74
CA LEU A 78 17.05 27.35 5.43
C LEU A 78 16.40 28.35 4.48
N ASN A 79 15.41 29.09 4.95
CA ASN A 79 14.88 30.23 4.21
C ASN A 79 15.99 31.29 4.09
N SER A 80 16.56 31.45 2.89
CA SER A 80 17.59 32.46 2.64
C SER A 80 16.99 33.85 2.83
N HIS A 81 17.50 34.62 3.79
CA HIS A 81 17.16 36.04 3.90
C HIS A 81 17.74 36.78 2.68
N SER A 82 16.87 37.15 1.74
CA SER A 82 17.09 38.21 0.75
C SER A 82 15.73 38.83 0.42
N ALA A 83 15.66 40.14 0.58
CA ALA A 83 14.44 40.92 0.74
C ALA A 83 13.65 41.14 -0.56
N ALA A 84 12.34 41.37 -0.35
CA ALA A 84 11.38 42.09 -1.19
C ALA A 84 10.87 41.41 -2.48
N ASN A 85 9.68 40.81 -2.42
CA ASN A 85 8.45 41.56 -2.71
C ASN A 85 7.20 40.82 -2.23
N ASN A 86 6.26 41.62 -1.72
CA ASN A 86 5.01 41.23 -1.10
C ASN A 86 4.11 40.41 -2.04
N ASP A 87 3.50 39.35 -1.51
CA ASP A 87 2.04 39.31 -1.43
C ASP A 87 1.59 38.44 -0.25
N GLN A 88 0.62 38.99 0.49
CA GLN A 88 -0.05 38.36 1.62
C GLN A 88 -1.07 37.33 1.12
N SER A 89 -0.98 36.09 1.58
CA SER A 89 -2.11 35.14 1.63
C SER A 89 -1.69 33.91 2.43
N THR A 90 -1.96 33.84 3.74
CA THR A 90 -3.14 33.17 4.33
C THR A 90 -3.53 31.88 3.61
N VAL A 91 -3.26 30.76 4.31
CA VAL A 91 -3.84 29.41 4.22
C VAL A 91 -4.92 29.27 3.15
N SER A 92 -4.57 28.58 2.07
CA SER A 92 -5.51 28.10 1.05
C SER A 92 -5.06 26.70 0.67
N GLY A 93 -5.97 25.73 0.80
CA GLY A 93 -5.76 24.36 0.36
C GLY A 93 -5.43 24.32 -1.12
N TYR A 94 -4.18 23.99 -1.44
CA TYR A 94 -3.80 23.69 -2.80
C TYR A 94 -4.04 22.20 -3.05
N TYR A 95 -5.08 21.95 -3.85
CA TYR A 95 -5.18 20.77 -4.70
C TYR A 95 -3.83 20.57 -5.39
N HIS A 96 -3.10 19.51 -5.06
CA HIS A 96 -1.99 19.05 -5.89
C HIS A 96 -2.57 18.31 -7.09
N PRO A 97 -2.35 18.76 -8.34
CA PRO A 97 -2.97 18.17 -9.54
C PRO A 97 -2.56 16.71 -9.84
N ASN A 98 -1.65 16.12 -9.04
CA ASN A 98 -1.03 14.82 -9.29
C ASN A 98 -1.27 13.77 -8.19
N GLU A 99 -2.08 14.04 -7.16
CA GLU A 99 -2.46 12.99 -6.19
C GLU A 99 -3.65 12.18 -6.71
N LYS A 100 -3.54 10.85 -6.73
CA LYS A 100 -4.65 9.96 -7.11
C LYS A 100 -5.86 10.24 -6.21
N PRO A 101 -7.08 10.37 -6.75
CA PRO A 101 -8.25 10.72 -5.97
C PRO A 101 -8.60 9.61 -4.97
N SER A 102 -8.49 9.91 -3.68
CA SER A 102 -8.86 8.99 -2.60
C SER A 102 -10.31 9.20 -2.20
N LEU A 103 -11.00 8.15 -1.76
CA LEU A 103 -12.36 8.26 -1.22
C LEU A 103 -12.43 9.26 -0.06
N PHE A 104 -11.40 9.30 0.78
CA PHE A 104 -11.32 10.16 1.96
C PHE A 104 -11.12 11.65 1.62
N THR A 105 -10.48 11.95 0.50
CA THR A 105 -10.33 13.33 0.00
C THR A 105 -11.51 13.75 -0.87
N TRP A 106 -12.17 12.78 -1.51
CA TRP A 106 -13.31 13.02 -2.39
C TRP A 106 -14.61 13.29 -1.63
N ALA A 107 -14.86 12.62 -0.49
CA ALA A 107 -16.08 12.79 0.29
C ALA A 107 -15.84 12.83 1.81
N PHE A 108 -16.68 13.61 2.51
CA PHE A 108 -16.80 13.55 3.96
C PHE A 108 -17.56 12.28 4.36
N LEU A 109 -16.88 11.33 5.00
CA LEU A 109 -17.45 10.02 5.36
C LEU A 109 -18.12 10.00 6.74
N GLY A 110 -18.03 11.10 7.51
CA GLY A 110 -18.48 11.13 8.90
C GLY A 110 -17.54 10.34 9.81
N VAL A 111 -18.12 9.56 10.74
CA VAL A 111 -17.35 8.67 11.62
C VAL A 111 -16.91 7.45 10.83
N ILE A 112 -15.60 7.35 10.57
CA ILE A 112 -15.01 6.35 9.67
C ILE A 112 -15.41 4.92 10.05
N ASP A 113 -15.32 4.54 11.33
CA ASP A 113 -15.64 3.16 11.72
C ASP A 113 -17.13 2.85 11.52
N ARG A 114 -18.02 3.81 11.76
CA ARG A 114 -19.46 3.64 11.49
C ARG A 114 -19.73 3.47 10.00
N PHE A 115 -19.06 4.24 9.14
CA PHE A 115 -19.19 4.10 7.69
C PHE A 115 -18.86 2.66 7.24
N PHE A 116 -17.76 2.08 7.74
CA PHE A 116 -17.41 0.70 7.39
C PHE A 116 -18.28 -0.36 8.09
N ASP A 117 -18.81 -0.07 9.28
CA ASP A 117 -19.77 -0.93 9.98
C ASP A 117 -21.14 -0.99 9.27
N ASP A 118 -21.62 0.14 8.74
CA ASP A 118 -22.85 0.20 7.96
C ASP A 118 -22.74 -0.70 6.71
N LEU A 119 -21.61 -0.61 5.98
CA LEU A 119 -21.38 -1.44 4.79
C LEU A 119 -21.24 -2.91 5.14
N SER A 120 -20.42 -3.25 6.13
CA SER A 120 -20.18 -4.66 6.50
C SER A 120 -21.44 -5.35 7.01
N THR A 121 -22.32 -4.61 7.70
CA THR A 121 -23.62 -5.12 8.19
C THR A 121 -24.61 -5.35 7.05
N MET A 122 -24.58 -4.51 6.01
CA MET A 122 -25.50 -4.62 4.87
C MET A 122 -25.06 -5.68 3.85
N ALA A 123 -23.75 -5.87 3.69
CA ALA A 123 -23.17 -6.83 2.76
C ALA A 123 -23.36 -8.29 3.21
N LEU A 124 -23.16 -9.23 2.29
CA LEU A 124 -23.06 -10.65 2.64
C LEU A 124 -22.00 -10.87 3.73
N PRO A 125 -22.28 -11.72 4.74
CA PRO A 125 -21.35 -11.98 5.83
C PRO A 125 -20.00 -12.52 5.34
N GLU A 126 -18.93 -11.85 5.76
CA GLU A 126 -17.53 -12.12 5.44
C GLU A 126 -16.62 -11.68 6.59
N ILE A 127 -15.39 -12.19 6.61
CA ILE A 127 -14.35 -11.77 7.54
C ILE A 127 -13.69 -10.51 6.97
N TRP A 128 -13.94 -9.36 7.63
CA TRP A 128 -13.46 -8.05 7.19
C TRP A 128 -12.17 -7.57 7.89
N SER A 129 -11.58 -8.40 8.75
CA SER A 129 -10.33 -8.09 9.46
C SER A 129 -9.49 -9.36 9.64
N PHE A 130 -8.16 -9.24 9.65
CA PHE A 130 -7.28 -10.30 10.17
C PHE A 130 -7.35 -10.33 11.70
N ALA A 131 -6.95 -11.46 12.31
CA ALA A 131 -7.06 -11.71 13.75
C ALA A 131 -6.51 -10.57 14.62
N ASP A 132 -5.30 -10.08 14.31
CA ASP A 132 -4.60 -9.05 15.08
C ASP A 132 -4.62 -7.66 14.41
N SER A 133 -5.58 -7.42 13.51
CA SER A 133 -5.68 -6.15 12.79
C SER A 133 -6.78 -5.24 13.32
N SER A 134 -6.72 -3.95 12.95
CA SER A 134 -7.82 -3.02 13.20
C SER A 134 -9.12 -3.48 12.54
N LYS A 135 -10.25 -3.15 13.18
CA LYS A 135 -11.58 -3.50 12.67
C LYS A 135 -11.78 -2.98 11.24
N ASN A 136 -12.34 -3.86 10.41
CA ASN A 136 -12.63 -3.66 9.00
C ASN A 136 -11.39 -3.37 8.14
N SER A 137 -10.18 -3.81 8.56
CA SER A 137 -8.92 -3.53 7.83
C SER A 137 -8.95 -4.02 6.37
N ILE A 138 -9.55 -5.18 6.10
CA ILE A 138 -9.71 -5.75 4.75
C ILE A 138 -10.73 -4.91 3.97
N LEU A 139 -11.86 -4.55 4.58
CA LEU A 139 -12.92 -3.77 3.93
C LEU A 139 -12.46 -2.34 3.59
N LYS A 140 -11.69 -1.71 4.49
CA LYS A 140 -11.06 -0.40 4.31
C LYS A 140 -10.16 -0.40 3.07
N ASN A 141 -9.33 -1.42 2.94
CA ASN A 141 -8.48 -1.63 1.76
C ASN A 141 -9.33 -1.86 0.50
N TYR A 142 -10.27 -2.80 0.57
CA TYR A 142 -11.14 -3.18 -0.56
C TYR A 142 -11.88 -1.99 -1.16
N LEU A 143 -12.58 -1.21 -0.32
CA LEU A 143 -13.41 -0.12 -0.80
C LEU A 143 -12.57 1.05 -1.33
N SER A 144 -11.41 1.32 -0.72
CA SER A 144 -10.50 2.38 -1.17
C SER A 144 -9.97 2.11 -2.59
N TYR A 145 -9.52 0.89 -2.85
CA TYR A 145 -9.02 0.52 -4.18
C TYR A 145 -10.14 0.31 -5.20
N THR A 146 -11.32 -0.16 -4.76
CA THR A 146 -12.51 -0.24 -5.62
C THR A 146 -12.95 1.15 -6.06
N PHE A 147 -12.93 2.15 -5.16
CA PHE A 147 -13.20 3.54 -5.50
C PHE A 147 -12.20 4.08 -6.52
N LEU A 148 -10.90 3.86 -6.31
CA LEU A 148 -9.85 4.26 -7.26
C LEU A 148 -10.07 3.66 -8.65
N LYS A 149 -10.42 2.37 -8.72
CA LYS A 149 -10.72 1.67 -9.98
C LYS A 149 -11.96 2.27 -10.66
N LEU A 150 -13.05 2.47 -9.91
CA LEU A 150 -14.28 3.07 -10.45
C LEU A 150 -14.07 4.49 -10.96
N ASN A 151 -13.22 5.28 -10.28
CA ASN A 151 -12.87 6.62 -10.73
C ASN A 151 -12.09 6.56 -12.06
N ALA A 152 -11.09 5.67 -12.17
CA ALA A 152 -10.33 5.46 -13.40
C ALA A 152 -11.22 4.98 -14.56
N GLU A 153 -12.20 4.13 -14.28
CA GLU A 153 -13.20 3.63 -15.24
C GLU A 153 -14.33 4.62 -15.53
N LYS A 154 -14.36 5.79 -14.86
CA LYS A 154 -15.44 6.80 -14.97
C LYS A 154 -16.83 6.24 -14.65
N LYS A 155 -16.92 5.38 -13.63
CA LYS A 155 -18.15 4.71 -13.18
C LYS A 155 -18.77 5.29 -11.91
N ILE A 156 -18.18 6.36 -11.37
CA ILE A 156 -18.84 7.19 -10.35
C ILE A 156 -19.84 8.08 -11.08
N VAL A 157 -21.12 8.00 -10.70
CA VAL A 157 -22.20 8.74 -11.36
C VAL A 157 -22.62 9.90 -10.49
N VAL A 158 -22.70 11.09 -11.08
CA VAL A 158 -23.15 12.33 -10.42
C VAL A 158 -24.42 12.81 -11.11
N VAL A 159 -25.47 13.08 -10.33
CA VAL A 159 -26.75 13.63 -10.80
C VAL A 159 -27.34 14.57 -9.77
N ASP A 160 -27.65 15.81 -10.17
CA ASP A 160 -28.47 16.78 -9.44
C ASP A 160 -28.26 16.80 -7.91
N GLY A 161 -27.02 17.07 -7.50
CA GLY A 161 -26.65 17.19 -6.09
C GLY A 161 -26.48 15.84 -5.36
N TYR A 162 -26.44 14.74 -6.10
CA TYR A 162 -26.10 13.40 -5.61
C TYR A 162 -24.92 12.82 -6.39
N ALA A 163 -24.15 11.98 -5.72
CA ALA A 163 -23.16 11.12 -6.34
C ALA A 163 -23.31 9.69 -5.82
N ALA A 164 -23.10 8.70 -6.67
CA ALA A 164 -23.14 7.31 -6.25
C ALA A 164 -22.14 6.45 -7.02
N PHE A 165 -21.68 5.40 -6.35
CA PHE A 165 -20.90 4.34 -6.99
C PHE A 165 -21.32 2.97 -6.46
N ASN A 166 -21.12 1.94 -7.29
CA ASN A 166 -21.37 0.56 -6.91
C ASN A 166 -20.21 0.04 -6.07
N THR A 167 -20.47 -0.44 -4.86
CA THR A 167 -19.40 -0.89 -3.95
C THR A 167 -18.73 -2.18 -4.40
N GLY A 168 -19.31 -2.91 -5.36
CA GLY A 168 -18.89 -4.25 -5.75
C GLY A 168 -19.37 -5.36 -4.80
N LEU A 169 -19.94 -4.99 -3.65
CA LEU A 169 -20.55 -5.90 -2.69
C LEU A 169 -22.06 -6.02 -2.92
N VAL A 170 -22.65 -7.08 -2.37
CA VAL A 170 -24.06 -7.39 -2.50
C VAL A 170 -24.69 -7.68 -1.14
N ASP A 171 -26.00 -7.46 -1.04
CA ASP A 171 -26.78 -7.81 0.15
C ASP A 171 -27.12 -9.32 0.19
N LYS A 172 -27.86 -9.76 1.21
CA LYS A 172 -28.31 -11.15 1.38
C LYS A 172 -29.16 -11.70 0.22
N LEU A 173 -29.71 -10.84 -0.65
CA LEU A 173 -30.48 -11.21 -1.82
C LEU A 173 -29.64 -11.10 -3.11
N TYR A 174 -28.31 -10.96 -2.99
CA TYR A 174 -27.37 -10.74 -4.09
C TYR A 174 -27.63 -9.44 -4.88
N ARG A 175 -28.30 -8.46 -4.27
CA ARG A 175 -28.55 -7.16 -4.91
C ARG A 175 -27.32 -6.26 -4.72
N PRO A 176 -26.88 -5.51 -5.75
CA PRO A 176 -25.75 -4.59 -5.61
C PRO A 176 -25.97 -3.53 -4.54
N ILE A 177 -24.96 -3.32 -3.71
CA ILE A 177 -24.93 -2.25 -2.72
C ILE A 177 -24.23 -1.03 -3.32
N PHE A 178 -24.92 0.09 -3.32
CA PHE A 178 -24.42 1.39 -3.77
C PHE A 178 -24.04 2.26 -2.58
N ALA A 179 -22.92 2.97 -2.69
CA ALA A 179 -22.58 4.06 -1.79
C ALA A 179 -23.21 5.35 -2.35
N LEU A 180 -24.15 5.94 -1.62
CA LEU A 180 -24.83 7.18 -2.00
C LEU A 180 -24.30 8.37 -1.20
N PHE A 181 -24.09 9.46 -1.90
CA PHE A 181 -23.60 10.74 -1.38
C PHE A 181 -24.53 11.86 -1.83
N SER A 182 -24.59 12.93 -1.04
CA SER A 182 -25.26 14.16 -1.42
C SER A 182 -24.31 15.34 -1.27
N THR A 183 -24.58 16.44 -1.99
CA THR A 183 -23.81 17.68 -1.88
C THR A 183 -23.66 18.08 -0.42
N TYR A 184 -22.42 18.22 0.00
CA TYR A 184 -22.09 18.61 1.36
C TYR A 184 -22.37 20.10 1.55
N LYS A 185 -23.36 20.44 2.38
CA LYS A 185 -23.69 21.84 2.67
C LYS A 185 -22.60 22.43 3.55
N LYS A 186 -21.72 23.24 2.96
CA LYS A 186 -20.67 23.98 3.65
C LYS A 186 -21.31 24.98 4.63
N ASP A 187 -21.04 24.83 5.92
CA ASP A 187 -21.28 25.93 6.87
C ASP A 187 -20.43 27.14 6.48
N LYS A 188 -20.94 28.35 6.76
CA LYS A 188 -20.32 29.64 6.32
C LYS A 188 -18.83 29.76 6.70
N TYR A 189 -18.38 29.09 7.76
CA TYR A 189 -16.98 29.10 8.24
C TYR A 189 -16.05 28.16 7.44
N MET A 190 -16.57 27.15 6.75
CA MET A 190 -15.81 26.16 5.97
C MET A 190 -15.57 26.59 4.52
N GLN A 191 -16.07 27.76 4.11
CA GLN A 191 -15.95 28.25 2.73
C GLN A 191 -14.52 28.72 2.37
N GLN A 192 -13.67 29.01 3.36
CA GLN A 192 -12.34 29.58 3.11
C GLN A 192 -11.22 28.54 2.90
N ASN A 193 -11.41 27.25 3.26
CA ASN A 193 -10.32 26.25 3.29
C ASN A 193 -10.52 25.01 2.39
N GLY A 194 -11.36 25.07 1.35
CA GLY A 194 -11.50 23.95 0.41
C GLY A 194 -12.14 22.69 1.03
N GLY A 195 -13.42 22.75 1.38
CA GLY A 195 -14.16 21.59 1.91
C GLY A 195 -14.63 20.59 0.85
N TRP A 196 -14.98 19.38 1.30
CA TRP A 196 -15.54 18.30 0.47
C TRP A 196 -16.78 18.73 -0.32
N GLU A 197 -16.88 18.25 -1.56
CA GLU A 197 -18.07 18.41 -2.40
C GLU A 197 -19.20 17.45 -1.98
N TRP A 198 -18.81 16.22 -1.59
CA TRP A 198 -19.72 15.12 -1.31
C TRP A 198 -19.71 14.75 0.18
N GLY A 199 -20.88 14.47 0.73
CA GLY A 199 -21.05 13.90 2.07
C GLY A 199 -21.71 12.53 1.99
N TYR A 200 -21.17 11.55 2.72
CA TYR A 200 -21.76 10.23 2.84
C TYR A 200 -23.19 10.34 3.36
N ARG A 201 -24.11 9.68 2.65
CA ARG A 201 -25.53 9.65 2.99
C ARG A 201 -25.93 8.28 3.51
N SER A 202 -25.72 7.24 2.72
CA SER A 202 -26.09 5.86 3.09
C SER A 202 -25.50 4.84 2.12
N PHE A 203 -25.29 3.62 2.57
CA PHE A 203 -25.32 2.45 1.68
C PHE A 203 -26.76 2.02 1.38
N CYS A 204 -27.05 1.68 0.14
CA CYS A 204 -28.42 1.33 -0.28
C CYS A 204 -28.46 0.33 -1.44
N VAL A 205 -29.58 -0.36 -1.58
CA VAL A 205 -29.95 -1.15 -2.77
C VAL A 205 -30.98 -0.38 -3.58
N SER A 206 -31.01 -0.58 -4.90
CA SER A 206 -31.98 0.11 -5.77
C SER A 206 -33.44 -0.16 -5.34
N GLY A 207 -34.25 0.90 -5.27
CA GLY A 207 -35.70 0.81 -5.03
C GLY A 207 -36.16 0.81 -3.55
N GLU A 208 -35.25 0.71 -2.59
CA GLU A 208 -35.57 0.67 -1.15
C GLU A 208 -34.86 1.80 -0.38
N GLY A 209 -35.52 2.34 0.64
CA GLY A 209 -34.97 3.45 1.45
C GLY A 209 -34.46 4.60 0.56
N ASP A 210 -33.22 5.03 0.81
CA ASP A 210 -32.52 6.03 0.01
C ASP A 210 -32.16 5.55 -1.41
N GLY A 211 -32.16 4.25 -1.67
CA GLY A 211 -31.98 3.70 -3.02
C GLY A 211 -33.15 4.00 -3.97
N LYS A 212 -34.28 4.51 -3.48
CA LYS A 212 -35.32 5.12 -4.32
C LYS A 212 -34.80 6.37 -5.04
N LEU A 213 -33.83 7.08 -4.48
CA LEU A 213 -33.18 8.22 -5.14
C LEU A 213 -32.39 7.77 -6.36
N ILE A 214 -31.70 6.62 -6.25
CA ILE A 214 -31.00 6.00 -7.38
C ILE A 214 -32.01 5.70 -8.50
N THR A 215 -33.08 4.96 -8.20
CA THR A 215 -34.08 4.58 -9.22
C THR A 215 -34.81 5.77 -9.86
N ARG A 216 -35.04 6.86 -9.12
CA ARG A 216 -35.81 8.02 -9.61
C ARG A 216 -34.97 9.04 -10.34
N ASN A 217 -33.73 9.26 -9.89
CA ASN A 217 -32.93 10.40 -10.33
C ASN A 217 -31.77 9.96 -11.25
N PHE A 218 -31.21 8.76 -11.07
CA PHE A 218 -30.03 8.34 -11.83
C PHE A 218 -30.44 7.74 -13.17
N GLN A 219 -30.24 8.49 -14.26
CA GLN A 219 -30.48 8.00 -15.63
C GLN A 219 -29.59 6.80 -15.97
N LYS A 220 -28.31 6.86 -15.55
CA LYS A 220 -27.37 5.74 -15.61
C LYS A 220 -27.13 5.22 -14.20
N ILE A 221 -27.42 3.94 -13.97
CA ILE A 221 -27.12 3.28 -12.69
C ILE A 221 -25.59 3.06 -12.59
N PRO A 222 -24.95 3.34 -11.44
CA PRO A 222 -23.52 3.10 -11.28
C PRO A 222 -23.15 1.64 -11.55
N GLU A 223 -22.17 1.42 -12.42
CA GLU A 223 -21.68 0.09 -12.79
C GLU A 223 -20.62 -0.37 -11.79
N ARG A 224 -20.47 -1.70 -11.64
CA ARG A 224 -19.40 -2.28 -10.80
C ARG A 224 -18.02 -2.10 -11.45
N ALA A 225 -16.99 -2.14 -10.61
CA ALA A 225 -15.60 -2.18 -11.07
C ALA A 225 -15.34 -3.44 -11.91
N SER A 226 -14.57 -3.29 -12.99
CA SER A 226 -14.13 -4.42 -13.82
C SER A 226 -12.63 -4.63 -13.70
N TYR A 227 -12.23 -5.72 -13.06
CA TYR A 227 -10.82 -6.02 -12.86
C TYR A 227 -10.23 -6.89 -13.97
N LEU A 228 -10.99 -7.90 -14.41
CA LEU A 228 -10.54 -8.90 -15.37
C LEU A 228 -10.96 -8.54 -16.80
N ASN A 229 -10.08 -8.83 -17.75
CA ASN A 229 -10.36 -8.83 -19.18
C ASN A 229 -10.81 -10.22 -19.64
N TYR A 230 -12.07 -10.35 -20.02
CA TYR A 230 -12.71 -11.61 -20.41
C TYR A 230 -12.15 -12.23 -21.70
N ASP A 231 -11.40 -11.48 -22.50
CA ASP A 231 -10.71 -12.01 -23.68
C ASP A 231 -9.34 -12.63 -23.34
N ARG A 232 -8.89 -12.50 -22.08
CA ARG A 232 -7.58 -12.98 -21.60
C ARG A 232 -7.75 -14.03 -20.50
N TYR A 233 -7.82 -15.30 -20.90
CA TYR A 233 -8.01 -16.40 -19.95
C TYR A 233 -6.90 -16.51 -18.87
N GLN A 234 -5.68 -16.02 -19.14
CA GLN A 234 -4.58 -16.02 -18.17
C GLN A 234 -4.82 -15.10 -16.96
N GLU A 235 -5.80 -14.20 -17.04
CA GLU A 235 -6.21 -13.38 -15.90
C GLU A 235 -7.17 -14.13 -14.96
N PHE A 236 -7.72 -15.28 -15.38
CA PHE A 236 -8.63 -16.10 -14.59
C PHE A 236 -7.94 -17.34 -14.02
N ILE A 237 -7.06 -17.97 -14.80
CA ILE A 237 -6.42 -19.24 -14.45
C ILE A 237 -4.93 -19.24 -14.83
N TYR A 238 -4.13 -19.94 -14.02
CA TYR A 238 -2.75 -20.24 -14.38
C TYR A 238 -2.71 -21.40 -15.38
N ASP A 239 -2.26 -21.14 -16.60
CA ASP A 239 -2.12 -22.16 -17.65
C ASP A 239 -0.87 -23.02 -17.41
N PHE A 240 -1.00 -24.10 -16.65
CA PHE A 240 0.13 -24.97 -16.30
C PHE A 240 0.83 -25.59 -17.52
N ARG A 241 0.18 -25.64 -18.68
CA ARG A 241 0.79 -26.12 -19.94
C ARG A 241 1.91 -25.19 -20.43
N LYS A 242 1.96 -23.96 -19.91
CA LYS A 242 3.06 -23.00 -20.15
C LYS A 242 4.28 -23.23 -19.26
N GLY A 243 4.21 -24.23 -18.37
CA GLY A 243 5.32 -24.62 -17.50
C GLY A 243 5.43 -23.80 -16.22
N GLN A 244 6.50 -24.09 -15.48
CA GLN A 244 6.85 -23.35 -14.26
C GLN A 244 7.16 -21.88 -14.59
N PRO A 245 6.88 -20.94 -13.66
CA PRO A 245 7.23 -19.55 -13.86
C PRO A 245 8.75 -19.38 -13.85
N VAL A 246 9.27 -18.47 -14.68
CA VAL A 246 10.68 -18.07 -14.63
C VAL A 246 10.91 -17.21 -13.40
N ILE A 247 11.83 -17.62 -12.53
CA ILE A 247 12.10 -16.96 -11.24
C ILE A 247 13.00 -15.74 -11.44
N ASP A 248 12.55 -14.57 -11.00
CA ASP A 248 13.42 -13.41 -10.80
C ASP A 248 14.10 -13.50 -9.42
N ALA A 249 15.20 -14.25 -9.37
CA ALA A 249 15.90 -14.53 -8.12
C ALA A 249 16.49 -13.27 -7.48
N GLY A 250 16.97 -12.31 -8.30
CA GLY A 250 17.52 -11.06 -7.78
C GLY A 250 16.47 -10.24 -7.05
N HIS A 251 15.29 -10.10 -7.66
CA HIS A 251 14.20 -9.35 -7.04
C HIS A 251 13.60 -10.06 -5.82
N ILE A 252 13.39 -11.38 -5.89
CA ILE A 252 12.81 -12.15 -4.79
C ILE A 252 13.77 -12.27 -3.60
N ILE A 253 15.04 -12.61 -3.85
CA ILE A 253 16.00 -12.92 -2.77
C ILE A 253 16.69 -11.66 -2.25
N ILE A 254 17.15 -10.77 -3.13
CA ILE A 254 17.94 -9.60 -2.71
C ILE A 254 17.04 -8.42 -2.39
N ALA A 255 16.21 -7.98 -3.35
CA ALA A 255 15.38 -6.79 -3.12
C ALA A 255 14.36 -7.02 -2.00
N ASN A 256 13.76 -8.21 -1.97
CA ASN A 256 12.74 -8.61 -1.00
C ASN A 256 13.23 -9.51 0.14
N LEU A 257 14.54 -9.48 0.44
CA LEU A 257 15.14 -10.23 1.56
C LEU A 257 14.37 -10.11 2.89
N PRO A 258 13.85 -8.93 3.31
CA PRO A 258 13.11 -8.80 4.57
C PRO A 258 11.77 -9.55 4.59
N ARG A 259 11.21 -9.91 3.43
CA ARG A 259 9.96 -10.69 3.33
C ARG A 259 10.19 -12.19 3.43
N LEU A 260 11.43 -12.65 3.26
CA LEU A 260 11.75 -14.08 3.31
C LEU A 260 11.70 -14.60 4.76
N PRO A 261 11.31 -15.87 4.97
CA PRO A 261 11.21 -16.44 6.31
C PRO A 261 12.57 -16.41 7.01
N ARG A 262 12.56 -15.99 8.29
CA ARG A 262 13.77 -15.91 9.11
C ARG A 262 14.54 -17.23 9.15
N LYS A 263 13.80 -18.34 9.24
CA LYS A 263 14.33 -19.71 9.23
C LYS A 263 15.13 -20.01 7.96
N MET A 264 14.57 -19.67 6.78
CA MET A 264 15.25 -19.83 5.50
C MET A 264 16.56 -19.04 5.45
N ILE A 265 16.52 -17.79 5.92
CA ILE A 265 17.70 -16.93 5.94
C ILE A 265 18.78 -17.54 6.85
N ASP A 266 18.41 -18.05 8.02
CA ASP A 266 19.35 -18.68 8.98
C ASP A 266 20.01 -19.94 8.40
N GLU A 267 19.21 -20.85 7.86
CA GLU A 267 19.67 -22.09 7.22
C GLU A 267 20.64 -21.82 6.05
N CYS A 268 20.43 -20.72 5.31
CA CYS A 268 21.27 -20.36 4.17
C CYS A 268 22.55 -19.63 4.56
N ILE A 269 22.64 -19.01 5.75
CA ILE A 269 23.83 -18.25 6.18
C ILE A 269 24.75 -19.09 7.09
N SER A 270 24.17 -19.95 7.93
CA SER A 270 24.80 -20.66 9.06
C SER A 270 26.03 -21.54 8.75
N VAL A 271 26.31 -21.89 7.50
CA VAL A 271 27.50 -22.72 7.16
C VAL A 271 28.83 -21.96 7.33
N ASN A 272 28.85 -20.63 7.16
CA ASN A 272 30.09 -19.83 7.25
C ASN A 272 29.94 -18.50 8.03
N ASN A 273 28.73 -18.13 8.44
CA ASN A 273 28.44 -16.90 9.18
C ASN A 273 27.25 -17.11 10.13
N SER A 274 27.19 -16.37 11.24
CA SER A 274 26.01 -16.35 12.13
C SER A 274 25.15 -15.14 11.82
N LEU A 275 23.82 -15.30 11.91
CA LEU A 275 22.88 -14.20 11.80
C LEU A 275 23.05 -13.13 12.89
N GLU A 276 23.68 -13.48 14.01
CA GLU A 276 24.06 -12.51 15.06
C GLU A 276 24.98 -11.41 14.53
N ASN A 277 25.81 -11.71 13.52
CA ASN A 277 26.74 -10.74 12.92
C ASN A 277 26.04 -9.62 12.13
N PHE A 278 24.74 -9.78 11.89
CA PHE A 278 23.90 -8.86 11.14
C PHE A 278 22.85 -8.19 12.00
N LYS A 279 22.95 -8.29 13.33
CA LYS A 279 22.05 -7.56 14.23
C LYS A 279 22.63 -6.21 14.63
N PHE A 280 21.75 -5.24 14.82
CA PHE A 280 22.05 -4.03 15.56
C PHE A 280 22.17 -4.33 17.07
N PRO A 281 22.73 -3.41 17.87
CA PRO A 281 22.81 -3.57 19.33
C PRO A 281 21.45 -3.79 20.03
N ASP A 282 20.36 -3.34 19.41
CA ASP A 282 18.99 -3.53 19.90
C ASP A 282 18.38 -4.90 19.54
N GLY A 283 19.15 -5.77 18.87
CA GLY A 283 18.75 -7.12 18.47
C GLY A 283 18.02 -7.20 17.13
N ARG A 284 17.64 -6.07 16.51
CA ARG A 284 16.99 -6.05 15.19
C ARG A 284 17.98 -6.38 14.09
N LEU A 285 17.47 -6.92 12.98
CA LEU A 285 18.31 -7.23 11.83
C LEU A 285 18.64 -6.01 10.99
N ASN A 286 19.91 -5.92 10.62
CA ASN A 286 20.42 -5.01 9.62
C ASN A 286 20.30 -5.66 8.25
N TYR A 287 19.11 -5.58 7.65
CA TYR A 287 18.85 -6.09 6.31
C TYR A 287 19.68 -5.41 5.23
N ALA A 288 20.09 -4.14 5.41
CA ALA A 288 20.99 -3.48 4.45
C ALA A 288 22.35 -4.18 4.40
N LYS A 289 22.96 -4.45 5.57
CA LYS A 289 24.21 -5.22 5.66
C LYS A 289 24.03 -6.65 5.16
N LEU A 290 22.90 -7.28 5.47
CA LEU A 290 22.62 -8.65 5.06
C LEU A 290 22.42 -8.77 3.55
N LYS A 291 21.73 -7.83 2.91
CA LYS A 291 21.56 -7.79 1.45
C LYS A 291 22.91 -7.75 0.75
N VAL A 292 23.85 -6.92 1.22
CA VAL A 292 25.21 -6.85 0.67
C VAL A 292 25.94 -8.19 0.78
N GLU A 293 25.85 -8.86 1.94
CA GLU A 293 26.46 -10.19 2.12
C GLU A 293 25.86 -11.23 1.17
N VAL A 294 24.52 -11.29 1.06
CA VAL A 294 23.86 -12.26 0.18
C VAL A 294 24.22 -12.01 -1.30
N ASP A 295 24.32 -10.75 -1.71
CA ASP A 295 24.64 -10.35 -3.09
C ASP A 295 26.09 -10.68 -3.49
N HIS A 296 27.05 -10.57 -2.54
CA HIS A 296 28.48 -10.82 -2.81
C HIS A 296 28.93 -12.25 -2.51
N ASN A 297 28.10 -13.07 -1.86
CA ASN A 297 28.44 -14.43 -1.45
C ASN A 297 27.70 -15.47 -2.28
N ASP A 298 28.33 -15.92 -3.38
CA ASP A 298 27.78 -16.91 -4.32
C ASP A 298 27.26 -18.19 -3.65
N GLN A 299 27.89 -18.61 -2.54
CA GLN A 299 27.46 -19.82 -1.83
C GLN A 299 26.15 -19.61 -1.07
N ILE A 300 25.95 -18.43 -0.47
CA ILE A 300 24.68 -18.08 0.20
C ILE A 300 23.59 -17.92 -0.86
N LEU A 301 23.86 -17.13 -1.90
CA LEU A 301 22.90 -16.88 -2.98
C LEU A 301 22.46 -18.18 -3.66
N LYS A 302 23.39 -19.08 -3.98
CA LYS A 302 23.08 -20.38 -4.59
C LYS A 302 22.20 -21.26 -3.68
N ARG A 303 22.43 -21.24 -2.37
CA ARG A 303 21.60 -21.97 -1.41
C ARG A 303 20.18 -21.40 -1.36
N MET A 304 20.06 -20.08 -1.22
CA MET A 304 18.75 -19.40 -1.21
C MET A 304 17.98 -19.65 -2.51
N TYR A 305 18.66 -19.60 -3.66
CA TYR A 305 18.06 -19.89 -4.96
C TYR A 305 17.58 -21.34 -5.07
N ASN A 306 18.36 -22.31 -4.60
CA ASN A 306 17.95 -23.71 -4.62
C ASN A 306 16.72 -23.97 -3.73
N THR A 307 16.69 -23.40 -2.53
CA THR A 307 15.53 -23.47 -1.63
C THR A 307 14.29 -22.87 -2.29
N LEU A 308 14.43 -21.68 -2.89
CA LEU A 308 13.34 -21.03 -3.63
C LEU A 308 12.86 -21.87 -4.81
N LYS A 309 13.78 -22.41 -5.60
CA LYS A 309 13.46 -23.23 -6.78
C LYS A 309 12.64 -24.45 -6.42
N ILE A 310 13.02 -25.17 -5.36
CA ILE A 310 12.27 -26.35 -4.86
C ILE A 310 10.86 -25.93 -4.44
N ALA A 311 10.73 -24.85 -3.67
CA ALA A 311 9.42 -24.35 -3.24
C ALA A 311 8.53 -23.91 -4.41
N VAL A 312 9.10 -23.31 -5.46
CA VAL A 312 8.38 -22.92 -6.68
C VAL A 312 7.91 -24.16 -7.45
N GLU A 313 8.74 -25.20 -7.54
CA GLU A 313 8.37 -26.48 -8.14
C GLU A 313 7.21 -27.13 -7.40
N ASP A 314 7.24 -27.15 -6.07
CA ASP A 314 6.14 -27.66 -5.24
C ASP A 314 4.85 -26.84 -5.39
N ALA A 315 4.96 -25.51 -5.44
CA ALA A 315 3.84 -24.63 -5.68
C ALA A 315 3.21 -24.88 -7.06
N PHE A 316 4.03 -25.07 -8.09
CA PHE A 316 3.58 -25.41 -9.44
C PHE A 316 2.90 -26.79 -9.50
N ASN A 317 3.45 -27.81 -8.83
CA ASN A 317 2.83 -29.12 -8.72
C ASN A 317 1.43 -29.06 -8.10
N LYS A 318 1.24 -28.22 -7.06
CA LYS A 318 -0.09 -27.96 -6.46
C LYS A 318 -1.06 -27.33 -7.45
N VAL A 319 -0.61 -26.37 -8.27
CA VAL A 319 -1.44 -25.75 -9.32
C VAL A 319 -1.80 -26.74 -10.42
N GLN A 320 -0.89 -27.63 -10.81
CA GLN A 320 -1.18 -28.69 -11.77
C GLN A 320 -2.26 -29.65 -11.26
N TRP A 321 -2.24 -29.93 -9.95
CA TRP A 321 -3.20 -30.82 -9.31
C TRP A 321 -4.59 -30.17 -9.12
N ASP A 322 -4.64 -28.92 -8.67
CA ASP A 322 -5.88 -28.15 -8.52
C ASP A 322 -5.70 -26.71 -9.04
N TYR A 323 -6.39 -26.39 -10.14
CA TYR A 323 -6.31 -25.10 -10.80
C TYR A 323 -6.72 -23.93 -9.89
N ARG A 324 -7.50 -24.17 -8.83
CA ARG A 324 -7.93 -23.16 -7.85
C ARG A 324 -6.83 -22.76 -6.88
N MET A 325 -5.71 -23.48 -6.86
CA MET A 325 -4.55 -23.12 -6.04
C MET A 325 -3.92 -21.80 -6.51
N ALA A 326 -4.01 -21.49 -7.80
CA ALA A 326 -3.59 -20.20 -8.32
C ALA A 326 -4.71 -19.17 -8.14
N ILE A 327 -4.41 -18.04 -7.49
CA ILE A 327 -5.41 -17.01 -7.16
C ILE A 327 -5.10 -15.73 -7.96
N PRO A 328 -6.04 -15.21 -8.77
CA PRO A 328 -5.83 -13.95 -9.48
C PRO A 328 -5.81 -12.78 -8.50
N ILE A 329 -4.93 -11.81 -8.75
CA ILE A 329 -4.82 -10.60 -7.95
C ILE A 329 -4.73 -9.36 -8.83
N TYR A 330 -5.27 -8.27 -8.32
CA TYR A 330 -5.24 -6.98 -8.98
C TYR A 330 -4.16 -6.10 -8.38
N TYR A 331 -3.33 -5.51 -9.24
CA TYR A 331 -2.32 -4.51 -8.88
C TYR A 331 -2.75 -3.11 -9.32
N PRO A 332 -3.19 -2.24 -8.38
CA PRO A 332 -3.67 -0.90 -8.70
C PRO A 332 -2.63 0.04 -9.31
N LYS A 333 -1.33 -0.23 -9.14
CA LYS A 333 -0.24 0.64 -9.59
C LYS A 333 -0.18 0.74 -11.12
N ASN A 334 -0.35 -0.39 -11.79
CA ASN A 334 -0.21 -0.55 -13.24
C ASN A 334 -1.48 -1.10 -13.91
N ASP A 335 -2.60 -1.17 -13.17
CA ASP A 335 -3.88 -1.71 -13.64
C ASP A 335 -3.74 -3.12 -14.24
N SER A 336 -3.00 -4.00 -13.57
CA SER A 336 -2.64 -5.33 -14.08
C SER A 336 -3.16 -6.47 -13.21
N ILE A 337 -3.20 -7.66 -13.82
CA ILE A 337 -3.56 -8.92 -13.17
C ILE A 337 -2.35 -9.85 -13.14
N SER A 338 -2.10 -10.42 -11.97
CA SER A 338 -1.12 -11.48 -11.75
C SER A 338 -1.77 -12.65 -11.05
N MET A 339 -1.06 -13.78 -10.98
CA MET A 339 -1.50 -14.97 -10.26
C MET A 339 -0.62 -15.20 -9.03
N LEU A 340 -1.25 -15.46 -7.89
CA LEU A 340 -0.57 -15.94 -6.70
C LEU A 340 -0.46 -17.45 -6.72
N LEU A 341 0.73 -17.95 -6.43
CA LEU A 341 1.01 -19.36 -6.17
C LEU A 341 1.34 -19.58 -4.68
N PRO A 342 0.90 -20.69 -4.08
CA PRO A 342 1.12 -21.01 -2.66
C PRO A 342 2.57 -21.42 -2.41
N LEU A 343 3.39 -20.51 -1.86
CA LEU A 343 4.80 -20.76 -1.62
C LEU A 343 5.03 -21.20 -0.17
N ALA A 344 5.72 -22.32 0.00
CA ALA A 344 6.15 -22.84 1.29
C ALA A 344 7.67 -22.92 1.30
N LEU A 345 8.32 -22.04 2.07
CA LEU A 345 9.78 -22.03 2.22
C LEU A 345 10.19 -22.61 3.59
N SER A 346 11.31 -23.33 3.63
CA SER A 346 11.89 -23.96 4.84
C SER A 346 10.99 -24.98 5.56
N ASP A 347 10.34 -25.85 4.80
CA ASP A 347 9.46 -26.94 5.29
C ASP A 347 8.29 -26.47 6.15
N GLU A 348 7.89 -25.21 6.02
CA GLU A 348 6.75 -24.65 6.73
C GLU A 348 5.43 -24.94 5.99
N LYS A 349 4.31 -24.69 6.68
CA LYS A 349 3.02 -24.44 6.00
C LYS A 349 3.23 -23.25 5.03
N ILE A 350 2.36 -23.13 4.02
CA ILE A 350 2.37 -21.99 3.09
C ILE A 350 2.51 -20.70 3.89
N ASN A 351 3.61 -19.97 3.67
CA ASN A 351 4.02 -18.80 4.45
C ASN A 351 4.18 -17.55 3.57
N LEU A 352 4.26 -17.73 2.25
CA LEU A 352 4.36 -16.65 1.28
C LEU A 352 3.50 -16.94 0.04
N ALA A 353 3.19 -15.88 -0.71
CA ALA A 353 2.53 -15.98 -2.00
C ALA A 353 3.50 -15.54 -3.11
N LEU A 354 3.74 -16.42 -4.08
CA LEU A 354 4.58 -16.13 -5.25
C LEU A 354 3.76 -15.40 -6.32
N VAL A 355 4.21 -14.22 -6.72
CA VAL A 355 3.50 -13.38 -7.71
C VAL A 355 3.99 -13.71 -9.11
N CYS A 356 3.12 -14.33 -9.90
CA CYS A 356 3.39 -14.75 -11.28
C CYS A 356 2.64 -13.87 -12.27
N GLU A 357 3.35 -13.14 -13.13
CA GLU A 357 2.76 -12.36 -14.22
C GLU A 357 2.90 -13.11 -15.54
N TRP A 358 1.85 -13.07 -16.37
CA TRP A 358 1.91 -13.59 -17.73
C TRP A 358 2.69 -12.64 -18.64
N GLN A 359 3.72 -13.14 -19.32
CA GLN A 359 4.51 -12.40 -20.30
C GLN A 359 4.06 -12.77 -21.74
N PRO A 360 3.23 -11.94 -22.41
CA PRO A 360 2.60 -12.35 -23.67
C PRO A 360 3.60 -12.56 -24.81
N LYS A 361 4.66 -11.74 -24.88
CA LYS A 361 5.67 -11.81 -25.94
C LYS A 361 6.47 -13.11 -25.91
N SER A 362 6.78 -13.60 -24.72
CA SER A 362 7.59 -14.80 -24.52
C SER A 362 6.75 -16.05 -24.25
N GLY A 363 5.44 -15.90 -24.05
CA GLY A 363 4.49 -16.98 -23.86
C GLY A 363 4.71 -17.79 -22.58
N ARG A 364 5.23 -17.15 -21.52
CA ARG A 364 5.58 -17.78 -20.24
C ARG A 364 5.16 -16.92 -19.05
N TYR A 365 5.08 -17.52 -17.87
CA TYR A 365 4.92 -16.79 -16.62
C TYR A 365 6.28 -16.38 -16.07
N GLN A 366 6.34 -15.21 -15.43
CA GLN A 366 7.49 -14.73 -14.68
C GLN A 366 7.08 -14.54 -13.21
N ALA A 367 7.81 -15.16 -12.31
CA ALA A 367 7.67 -14.95 -10.88
C ALA A 367 8.53 -13.74 -10.49
N HIS A 368 7.91 -12.58 -10.38
CA HIS A 368 8.59 -11.29 -10.17
C HIS A 368 8.92 -11.02 -8.71
N THR A 369 8.03 -11.40 -7.81
CA THR A 369 8.16 -11.05 -6.40
C THR A 369 7.40 -12.03 -5.51
N ILE A 370 7.55 -11.87 -4.21
CA ILE A 370 6.80 -12.56 -3.16
C ILE A 370 6.04 -11.55 -2.31
N LEU A 371 4.86 -11.96 -1.85
CA LEU A 371 4.05 -11.20 -0.91
C LEU A 371 3.86 -11.99 0.39
N PRO A 372 3.91 -11.31 1.55
CA PRO A 372 3.30 -11.82 2.77
C PRO A 372 1.81 -12.10 2.56
N LEU A 373 1.27 -13.07 3.29
CA LEU A 373 -0.08 -13.58 3.06
C LEU A 373 -1.18 -12.53 3.28
N ASP A 374 -0.99 -11.58 4.21
CA ASP A 374 -1.96 -10.51 4.46
C ASP A 374 -2.04 -9.53 3.28
N MET A 375 -0.91 -9.16 2.68
CA MET A 375 -0.84 -8.33 1.48
C MET A 375 -1.44 -9.06 0.29
N ALA A 376 -1.07 -10.33 0.12
CA ALA A 376 -1.60 -11.21 -0.91
C ALA A 376 -3.14 -11.30 -0.85
N TYR A 377 -3.70 -11.49 0.36
CA TYR A 377 -5.14 -11.55 0.57
C TYR A 377 -5.82 -10.23 0.21
N LYS A 378 -5.28 -9.07 0.63
CA LYS A 378 -5.82 -7.74 0.29
C LYS A 378 -5.92 -7.53 -1.22
N CYS A 379 -4.86 -7.87 -1.97
CA CYS A 379 -4.85 -7.75 -3.43
C CYS A 379 -5.85 -8.70 -4.11
N ALA A 380 -5.93 -9.94 -3.64
CA ALA A 380 -6.83 -10.96 -4.17
C ALA A 380 -8.31 -10.62 -3.93
N ARG A 381 -8.63 -10.14 -2.71
CA ARG A 381 -10.02 -9.82 -2.32
C ARG A 381 -10.65 -8.72 -3.17
N LEU A 382 -9.86 -7.88 -3.86
CA LEU A 382 -10.38 -6.87 -4.79
C LEU A 382 -11.20 -7.49 -5.92
N ILE A 383 -10.78 -8.66 -6.41
CA ILE A 383 -11.39 -9.31 -7.58
C ILE A 383 -12.58 -10.18 -7.15
N ASN A 384 -12.38 -11.02 -6.14
CA ASN A 384 -13.33 -12.03 -5.71
C ASN A 384 -13.28 -12.25 -4.20
N ARG A 385 -14.42 -12.67 -3.63
CA ARG A 385 -14.43 -13.31 -2.31
C ARG A 385 -13.59 -14.59 -2.40
N LEU A 386 -12.69 -14.77 -1.44
CA LEU A 386 -11.80 -15.92 -1.40
C LEU A 386 -12.40 -16.97 -0.48
N ASP A 387 -13.03 -17.99 -1.08
CA ASP A 387 -13.40 -19.22 -0.38
C ASP A 387 -12.29 -20.29 -0.54
N SER A 388 -11.03 -19.85 -0.76
CA SER A 388 -9.89 -20.70 -1.12
C SER A 388 -9.35 -21.53 0.04
N ALA A 389 -8.73 -22.67 -0.27
CA ALA A 389 -8.24 -23.61 0.74
C ALA A 389 -6.97 -23.16 1.48
N TRP A 390 -6.19 -22.19 0.96
CA TRP A 390 -4.88 -21.85 1.52
C TRP A 390 -4.67 -20.38 1.91
N LEU A 391 -5.47 -19.45 1.39
CA LEU A 391 -5.36 -18.02 1.67
C LEU A 391 -6.62 -17.54 2.40
N SER A 392 -6.63 -17.70 3.74
CA SER A 392 -7.79 -17.44 4.61
C SER A 392 -7.45 -16.40 5.69
N PRO A 393 -8.30 -15.37 5.94
CA PRO A 393 -7.99 -14.30 6.89
C PRO A 393 -7.73 -14.77 8.33
N ASN A 394 -8.37 -15.88 8.74
CA ASN A 394 -8.27 -16.40 10.09
C ASN A 394 -6.94 -17.13 10.35
N GLU A 395 -6.21 -17.50 9.29
CA GLU A 395 -4.95 -18.24 9.38
C GLU A 395 -3.74 -17.37 9.06
N ILE A 396 -3.95 -16.06 8.84
CA ILE A 396 -2.92 -15.12 8.42
C ILE A 396 -2.44 -14.31 9.62
N GLU A 397 -1.15 -14.46 9.93
CA GLU A 397 -0.42 -13.56 10.81
C GLU A 397 0.02 -12.32 10.02
N LEU A 398 -0.08 -11.15 10.65
CA LEU A 398 0.30 -9.88 9.99
C LEU A 398 1.81 -9.79 9.83
N PHE A 399 2.25 -9.42 8.63
CA PHE A 399 3.65 -9.12 8.40
C PHE A 399 4.07 -7.86 9.18
N ASN A 400 5.05 -8.00 10.07
CA ASN A 400 5.52 -6.88 10.88
C ASN A 400 6.48 -5.99 10.08
N THR A 401 6.02 -4.79 9.74
CA THR A 401 6.80 -3.82 8.96
C THR A 401 7.95 -3.19 9.75
N ASP A 402 7.95 -3.27 11.09
CA ASP A 402 8.93 -2.60 11.95
C ASP A 402 10.34 -3.22 11.89
N GLU A 403 10.45 -4.46 11.39
CA GLU A 403 11.73 -5.10 11.05
C GLU A 403 12.25 -4.68 9.66
N SER A 404 11.43 -3.97 8.88
CA SER A 404 11.64 -3.69 7.46
C SER A 404 11.63 -2.20 7.11
N GLU A 405 11.84 -1.28 8.06
CA GLU A 405 12.01 0.17 7.81
C GLU A 405 13.32 0.47 7.04
N MET A 406 13.46 -0.09 5.84
CA MET A 406 14.23 0.39 4.70
C MET A 406 13.63 -0.25 3.43
N GLY A 407 12.63 0.44 2.86
CA GLY A 407 12.13 0.19 1.50
C GLY A 407 10.90 -0.71 1.42
N ILE A 408 9.72 -0.14 1.63
CA ILE A 408 8.49 -0.64 1.02
C ILE A 408 8.15 0.30 -0.12
N ASP A 409 8.92 0.15 -1.20
CA ASP A 409 8.45 0.48 -2.55
C ASP A 409 8.27 -0.85 -3.26
N ASP A 410 7.02 -1.28 -3.39
CA ASP A 410 6.57 -2.20 -4.45
C ASP A 410 5.09 -1.96 -4.71
#